data_AF-A0A0M2VAI6-F1
#
_entry.id   AF-A0A0M2VAI6-F1
#
_cell.length_a   1.000
_cell.length_b   1.000
_cell.length_c   1.000
_cell.angle_alpha   90.00
_cell.angle_beta   90.00
_cell.angle_gamma   90.00
#
_symmetry.space_group_name_H-M   'P 1'
#
loop_
_entity.id
_entity.type
_entity.pdbx_description
1 polymer ?
#
loop_
_entity_poly.entity_id
_entity_poly.type
_entity_poly.pdbx_seq_one_letter_code
_entity_poly.pdbx_strand_id
1 'polypeptide(L)'
;MPYVWLVVGLLFMPFKLAAAVTVQFNNERNAACWQLIEQKKPGFCRLYFQLSATKPDTVYARQDQLSRSVSDYPARRSSYPTSFQQLEYALQFFQYSAERFNIRNNLVFIRSDDGSVQLNMGILTSASGGYSYLLADNENQIKQLVTDLQKLDTLSSRYRRSIEQLFRD
;
A
#
# COMPACT_ATOMS: atom_id res chain seq x y z
N MET A 1 -3.31 60.23 15.45
CA MET A 1 -2.82 59.60 14.20
C MET A 1 -1.75 58.58 14.55
N PRO A 2 -1.73 57.41 13.90
CA PRO A 2 -2.01 56.16 14.60
C PRO A 2 -0.81 55.24 14.76
N TYR A 3 -0.81 54.51 15.87
CA TYR A 3 -0.04 53.29 16.10
C TYR A 3 -0.55 52.19 15.16
N VAL A 4 0.02 52.12 13.97
CA VAL A 4 -0.11 50.96 13.08
C VAL A 4 1.09 50.06 13.36
N TRP A 5 0.89 48.75 13.23
CA TRP A 5 1.91 47.67 13.29
C TRP A 5 2.07 46.98 14.64
N LEU A 6 1.01 46.29 15.07
CA LEU A 6 1.13 45.16 15.99
C LEU A 6 0.72 43.87 15.25
N VAL A 7 1.74 43.29 14.60
CA VAL A 7 1.98 41.85 14.42
C VAL A 7 0.75 41.00 14.07
N VAL A 8 0.29 41.12 12.82
CA VAL A 8 -0.41 40.02 12.14
C VAL A 8 0.67 39.04 11.68
N GLY A 9 1.00 38.06 12.51
CA GLY A 9 2.07 37.14 12.17
C GLY A 9 2.10 35.93 13.08
N LEU A 10 1.18 34.97 12.86
CA LEU A 10 1.38 33.55 13.19
C LEU A 10 0.14 32.71 12.85
N LEU A 11 -0.33 32.71 11.61
CA LEU A 11 -1.26 31.66 11.13
C LEU A 11 -1.05 31.32 9.65
N PHE A 12 0.21 31.22 9.21
CA PHE A 12 0.53 30.40 8.05
C PHE A 12 1.00 29.03 8.55
N MET A 13 0.07 28.23 9.08
CA MET A 13 0.26 26.78 9.05
C MET A 13 0.17 26.38 7.58
N PRO A 14 1.25 25.90 6.93
CA PRO A 14 1.09 25.26 5.65
C PRO A 14 0.27 23.99 5.90
N PHE A 15 -1.02 24.05 5.59
CA PHE A 15 -1.80 22.85 5.30
C PHE A 15 -1.10 22.21 4.10
N LYS A 16 -0.20 21.27 4.38
CA LYS A 16 0.25 20.31 3.37
C LYS A 16 -1.01 19.53 2.97
N LEU A 17 -1.69 20.00 1.94
CA LEU A 17 -2.61 19.20 1.15
C LEU A 17 -1.77 18.02 0.66
N ALA A 18 -1.82 16.92 1.40
CA ALA A 18 -1.30 15.65 0.94
C ALA A 18 -2.04 15.36 -0.36
N ALA A 19 -1.34 15.42 -1.49
CA ALA A 19 -1.92 15.14 -2.78
C ALA A 19 -2.59 13.77 -2.74
N ALA A 20 -3.83 13.71 -3.27
CA ALA A 20 -4.61 12.49 -3.35
C ALA A 20 -3.79 11.37 -4.00
N VAL A 21 -3.80 10.20 -3.36
CA VAL A 21 -3.07 9.01 -3.78
C VAL A 21 -4.02 8.18 -4.64
N THR A 22 -4.17 8.59 -5.89
CA THR A 22 -4.94 7.77 -6.84
C THR A 22 -4.04 6.66 -7.38
N VAL A 23 -4.55 5.42 -7.43
CA VAL A 23 -3.88 4.30 -8.09
C VAL A 23 -4.54 4.09 -9.44
N GLN A 24 -3.76 4.19 -10.50
CA GLN A 24 -4.17 3.85 -11.85
C GLN A 24 -3.75 2.41 -12.17
N PHE A 25 -4.74 1.54 -12.35
CA PHE A 25 -4.51 0.22 -12.90
C PHE A 25 -4.55 0.31 -14.43
N ASN A 26 -3.46 -0.11 -15.08
CA ASN A 26 -3.44 -0.19 -16.54
C ASN A 26 -4.08 -1.52 -16.97
N ASN A 27 -5.33 -1.48 -17.42
CA ASN A 27 -6.09 -2.67 -17.82
C ASN A 27 -5.41 -3.45 -18.94
N GLU A 28 -4.78 -2.76 -19.90
CA GLU A 28 -4.09 -3.41 -21.02
C GLU A 28 -2.86 -4.19 -20.54
N ARG A 29 -2.02 -3.57 -19.69
CA ARG A 29 -0.84 -4.23 -19.11
C ARG A 29 -1.20 -5.36 -18.15
N ASN A 30 -2.38 -5.28 -17.53
CA ASN A 30 -2.87 -6.27 -16.58
C ASN A 30 -3.70 -7.39 -17.24
N ALA A 31 -4.04 -7.29 -18.52
CA ALA A 31 -4.92 -8.26 -19.19
C ALA A 31 -4.42 -9.71 -19.06
N ALA A 32 -3.12 -9.94 -19.30
CA ALA A 32 -2.52 -11.26 -19.15
C ALA A 32 -2.54 -11.77 -17.70
N CYS A 33 -2.37 -10.87 -16.72
CA CYS A 33 -2.46 -11.21 -15.31
C CYS A 33 -3.88 -11.64 -14.93
N TRP A 34 -4.89 -10.92 -15.42
CA TRP A 34 -6.29 -11.23 -15.21
C TRP A 34 -6.68 -12.58 -15.82
N GLN A 35 -6.21 -12.88 -17.03
CA GLN A 35 -6.40 -14.18 -17.65
C GLN A 35 -5.85 -15.32 -16.78
N LEU A 36 -4.67 -15.16 -16.16
CA LEU A 36 -4.12 -16.17 -15.26
C LEU A 36 -5.00 -16.35 -14.01
N ILE A 37 -5.45 -15.24 -13.42
CA ILE A 37 -6.34 -15.25 -12.25
C ILE A 37 -7.65 -15.97 -12.59
N GLU A 38 -8.27 -15.65 -13.72
CA GLU A 38 -9.55 -16.20 -14.19
C GLU A 38 -9.45 -17.66 -14.62
N GLN A 39 -8.39 -18.03 -15.35
CA GLN A 39 -8.19 -19.39 -15.87
C GLN A 39 -7.73 -20.40 -14.81
N LYS A 40 -7.55 -19.97 -13.57
CA LYS A 40 -7.13 -20.84 -12.46
C LYS A 40 -5.80 -21.58 -12.67
N LYS A 41 -4.94 -21.07 -13.55
CA LYS A 41 -3.65 -21.68 -13.87
C LYS A 41 -2.60 -21.36 -12.79
N PRO A 42 -1.74 -22.33 -12.43
CA PRO A 42 -0.54 -22.05 -11.64
C PRO A 42 0.39 -21.08 -12.37
N GLY A 43 1.14 -20.31 -11.61
CA GLY A 43 2.11 -19.35 -12.12
C GLY A 43 2.17 -18.08 -11.31
N PHE A 44 2.99 -17.14 -11.76
CA PHE A 44 3.11 -15.81 -11.17
C PHE A 44 2.83 -14.73 -12.20
N CYS A 45 2.26 -13.62 -11.76
CA CYS A 45 2.05 -12.46 -12.61
C CYS A 45 2.23 -11.15 -11.84
N ARG A 46 2.59 -10.08 -12.55
CA ARG A 46 2.87 -8.76 -11.97
C ARG A 46 1.80 -7.79 -12.42
N LEU A 47 0.84 -7.52 -11.54
CA LEU A 47 -0.21 -6.53 -11.76
C LEU A 47 0.41 -5.13 -11.67
N TYR A 48 0.54 -4.49 -12.83
CA TYR A 48 1.03 -3.12 -12.95
C TYR A 48 0.03 -2.14 -12.35
N PHE A 49 0.55 -1.22 -11.56
CA PHE A 49 -0.18 -0.06 -11.11
C PHE A 49 0.72 1.17 -11.19
N GLN A 50 0.10 2.33 -11.35
CA GLN A 50 0.78 3.61 -11.31
C GLN A 50 0.14 4.47 -10.24
N LEU A 51 0.95 5.23 -9.52
CA LEU A 51 0.46 6.14 -8.51
C LEU A 51 0.39 7.54 -9.14
N SER A 52 -0.77 8.19 -9.10
CA SER A 52 -1.07 9.41 -9.86
C SER A 52 -0.52 10.71 -9.26
N ALA A 53 0.29 10.65 -8.20
CA ALA A 53 0.78 11.81 -7.47
C ALA A 53 2.31 11.80 -7.31
N THR A 54 2.87 12.97 -7.02
CA THR A 54 4.29 13.22 -6.67
C THR A 54 4.65 12.49 -5.38
N LYS A 55 4.81 11.18 -5.51
CA LYS A 55 5.11 10.29 -4.40
C LYS A 55 6.59 10.12 -4.23
N PRO A 56 7.03 9.63 -3.07
CA PRO A 56 8.43 9.38 -2.81
C PRO A 56 8.93 8.15 -3.61
N ASP A 57 9.05 8.30 -4.93
CA ASP A 57 9.74 7.33 -5.80
C ASP A 57 11.25 7.25 -5.47
N THR A 58 11.74 8.09 -4.55
CA THR A 58 13.13 8.16 -4.12
C THR A 58 13.36 7.78 -2.65
N VAL A 59 12.30 7.66 -1.83
CA VAL A 59 12.50 7.36 -0.38
C VAL A 59 12.51 5.86 -0.17
N TYR A 60 13.68 5.30 0.05
CA TYR A 60 13.85 3.91 0.44
C TYR A 60 13.66 3.74 1.95
N ALA A 61 12.99 2.66 2.36
CA ALA A 61 12.86 2.34 3.78
C ALA A 61 14.17 1.78 4.34
N ARG A 62 14.46 2.02 5.61
CA ARG A 62 15.64 1.39 6.24
C ARG A 62 15.42 -0.12 6.39
N GLN A 63 16.49 -0.90 6.25
CA GLN A 63 16.40 -2.37 6.28
C GLN A 63 15.96 -2.92 7.64
N ASP A 64 16.45 -2.33 8.73
CA ASP A 64 16.09 -2.67 10.11
C ASP A 64 14.60 -2.47 10.38
N GLN A 65 14.07 -1.34 9.91
CA GLN A 65 12.66 -1.00 9.99
C GLN A 65 11.78 -2.03 9.24
N LEU A 66 12.16 -2.38 8.01
CA LEU A 66 11.38 -3.35 7.22
C LEU A 66 11.48 -4.77 7.77
N SER A 67 12.67 -5.19 8.23
CA SER A 67 12.90 -6.53 8.77
C SER A 67 12.03 -6.85 9.98
N ARG A 68 11.72 -5.87 10.84
CA ARG A 68 10.80 -6.08 11.96
C ARG A 68 9.35 -6.05 11.49
N SER A 69 9.01 -5.05 10.68
CA SER A 69 7.64 -4.88 10.18
C SER A 69 7.14 -6.11 9.42
N VAL A 70 7.99 -6.83 8.68
CA VAL A 70 7.59 -8.03 7.92
C VAL A 70 7.25 -9.20 8.85
N SER A 71 7.89 -9.29 10.02
CA SER A 71 7.60 -10.30 11.03
C SER A 71 6.32 -9.96 11.80
N ASP A 72 6.10 -8.68 12.11
CA ASP A 72 4.96 -8.24 12.92
C ASP A 72 3.67 -8.08 12.12
N TYR A 73 3.78 -7.72 10.83
CA TYR A 73 2.65 -7.45 9.96
C TYR A 73 1.63 -8.59 9.90
N PRO A 74 2.01 -9.88 9.69
CA PRO A 74 1.06 -10.99 9.67
C PRO A 74 0.27 -11.09 10.97
N ALA A 75 0.95 -10.97 12.12
CA ALA A 75 0.34 -11.04 13.44
C ALA A 75 -0.62 -9.86 13.69
N ARG A 76 -0.23 -8.64 13.27
CA ARG A 76 -1.11 -7.46 13.34
C ARG A 76 -2.33 -7.63 12.45
N ARG A 77 -2.16 -8.09 11.21
CA ARG A 77 -3.29 -8.35 10.29
C ARG A 77 -4.23 -9.38 10.89
N SER A 78 -3.71 -10.52 11.34
CA SER A 78 -4.54 -11.60 11.91
C SER A 78 -5.18 -11.26 13.26
N SER A 79 -4.74 -10.20 13.95
CA SER A 79 -5.37 -9.75 15.20
C SER A 79 -6.76 -9.16 15.01
N TYR A 80 -7.13 -8.78 13.77
CA TYR A 80 -8.47 -8.30 13.47
C TYR A 80 -9.45 -9.46 13.26
N PRO A 81 -10.61 -9.45 13.93
CA PRO A 81 -11.49 -10.62 14.04
C PRO A 81 -12.22 -11.00 12.74
N THR A 82 -12.39 -10.09 11.79
CA THR A 82 -13.10 -10.38 10.53
C THR A 82 -12.20 -10.25 9.31
N SER A 83 -12.43 -11.09 8.31
CA SER A 83 -11.72 -11.02 7.02
C SER A 83 -11.86 -9.64 6.36
N PHE A 84 -13.00 -8.97 6.54
CA PHE A 84 -13.22 -7.60 6.10
C PHE A 84 -12.25 -6.61 6.77
N GLN A 85 -12.09 -6.68 8.09
CA GLN A 85 -11.16 -5.81 8.82
C GLN A 85 -9.70 -6.10 8.47
N GLN A 86 -9.36 -7.38 8.27
CA GLN A 86 -8.03 -7.79 7.80
C GLN A 86 -7.71 -7.22 6.42
N LEU A 87 -8.70 -7.20 5.52
CA LEU A 87 -8.59 -6.62 4.19
C LEU A 87 -8.48 -5.09 4.24
N GLU A 88 -9.32 -4.43 5.05
CA GLU A 88 -9.28 -2.98 5.26
C GLU A 88 -7.90 -2.56 5.84
N TYR A 89 -7.35 -3.35 6.77
CA TYR A 89 -6.01 -3.15 7.30
C TYR A 89 -4.93 -3.29 6.22
N ALA A 90 -4.98 -4.35 5.40
CA ALA A 90 -4.03 -4.56 4.31
C ALA A 90 -4.08 -3.43 3.26
N LEU A 91 -5.27 -2.91 2.98
CA LEU A 91 -5.46 -1.81 2.06
C LEU A 91 -4.92 -0.48 2.60
N GLN A 92 -5.20 -0.15 3.87
CA GLN A 92 -4.60 1.02 4.53
C GLN A 92 -3.09 0.87 4.67
N PHE A 93 -2.56 -0.35 4.86
CA PHE A 93 -1.13 -0.62 4.87
C PHE A 93 -0.48 -0.34 3.51
N PHE A 94 -1.13 -0.76 2.41
CA PHE A 94 -0.70 -0.41 1.06
C PHE A 94 -0.66 1.12 0.88
N GLN A 95 -1.74 1.82 1.21
CA GLN A 95 -1.83 3.27 1.08
C GLN A 95 -0.74 3.98 1.89
N TYR A 96 -0.60 3.61 3.16
CA TYR A 96 0.42 4.14 4.06
C TYR A 96 1.82 3.98 3.49
N SER A 97 2.13 2.77 3.00
CA SER A 97 3.43 2.45 2.43
C SER A 97 3.66 3.27 1.17
N ALA A 98 2.61 3.44 0.35
CA ALA A 98 2.69 4.15 -0.92
C ALA A 98 2.84 5.67 -0.73
N GLU A 99 2.44 6.20 0.44
CA GLU A 99 2.67 7.59 0.82
C GLU A 99 4.10 7.86 1.29
N ARG A 100 4.85 6.85 1.73
CA ARG A 100 6.09 7.04 2.52
C ARG A 100 7.33 6.39 1.95
N PHE A 101 7.18 5.32 1.19
CA PHE A 101 8.30 4.53 0.68
C PHE A 101 8.19 4.32 -0.82
N ASN A 102 9.33 4.04 -1.43
CA ASN A 102 9.41 3.52 -2.77
C ASN A 102 8.86 2.08 -2.77
N ILE A 103 7.68 1.93 -3.37
CA ILE A 103 7.04 0.63 -3.61
C ILE A 103 7.34 0.21 -5.04
N ARG A 104 7.53 -1.09 -5.27
CA ARG A 104 7.49 -1.65 -6.62
C ARG A 104 6.15 -1.31 -7.26
N ASN A 105 6.16 -0.64 -8.42
CA ASN A 105 4.98 -0.32 -9.24
C ASN A 105 4.24 -1.56 -9.82
N ASN A 106 4.37 -2.72 -9.18
CA ASN A 106 3.64 -3.94 -9.49
C ASN A 106 3.27 -4.67 -8.20
N LEU A 107 2.07 -5.22 -8.14
CA LEU A 107 1.68 -6.24 -7.17
C LEU A 107 2.02 -7.62 -7.75
N VAL A 108 2.54 -8.52 -6.92
CA VAL A 108 2.91 -9.87 -7.36
C VAL A 108 1.80 -10.83 -6.97
N PHE A 109 1.07 -11.33 -7.96
CA PHE A 109 0.13 -12.43 -7.80
C PHE A 109 0.86 -13.76 -8.04
N ILE A 110 0.61 -14.73 -7.19
CA ILE A 110 1.15 -16.09 -7.28
C ILE A 110 -0.01 -17.06 -7.11
N ARG A 111 -0.14 -18.03 -8.01
CA ARG A 111 -0.94 -19.25 -7.79
C ARG A 111 0.01 -20.44 -7.81
N SER A 112 0.03 -21.19 -6.73
CA SER A 112 0.81 -22.42 -6.62
C SER A 112 0.08 -23.60 -7.26
N ASP A 113 0.79 -24.70 -7.49
CA ASP A 113 0.20 -25.93 -8.06
C ASP A 113 -0.85 -26.58 -7.16
N ASP A 114 -0.79 -26.33 -5.85
CA ASP A 114 -1.78 -26.78 -4.87
C ASP A 114 -3.07 -25.93 -4.85
N GLY A 115 -3.16 -24.91 -5.71
CA GLY A 115 -4.28 -23.99 -5.79
C GLY A 115 -4.25 -22.84 -4.79
N SER A 116 -3.25 -22.77 -3.90
CA SER A 116 -3.05 -21.60 -3.04
C SER A 116 -2.75 -20.36 -3.87
N VAL A 117 -3.29 -19.21 -3.44
CA VAL A 117 -3.09 -17.93 -4.12
C VAL A 117 -2.57 -16.88 -3.16
N GLN A 118 -1.78 -15.95 -3.67
CA GLN A 118 -1.23 -14.85 -2.88
C GLN A 118 -1.15 -13.60 -3.73
N LEU A 119 -1.44 -12.45 -3.12
CA LEU A 119 -1.18 -11.13 -3.68
C LEU A 119 -0.25 -10.37 -2.74
N ASN A 120 0.91 -10.01 -3.26
CA ASN A 120 2.00 -9.43 -2.49
C ASN A 120 2.36 -8.02 -2.98
N MET A 121 2.78 -7.17 -2.05
CA MET A 121 3.35 -5.85 -2.33
C MET A 121 4.82 -5.79 -1.88
N GLY A 122 5.68 -5.18 -2.67
CA GLY A 122 7.10 -5.00 -2.33
C GLY A 122 7.48 -3.57 -1.95
N ILE A 123 8.10 -3.37 -0.79
CA ILE A 123 8.71 -2.08 -0.36
C ILE A 123 10.23 -2.19 -0.49
N LEU A 124 10.87 -1.18 -1.08
CA LEU A 124 12.31 -1.19 -1.37
C LEU A 124 13.17 -0.64 -0.22
N THR A 125 14.33 -1.28 0.03
CA THR A 125 15.35 -0.83 1.01
C THR A 125 16.54 -0.09 0.39
N SER A 126 16.68 -0.18 -0.93
CA SER A 126 17.62 0.55 -1.80
C SER A 126 17.22 0.27 -3.26
N ALA A 127 18.01 0.70 -4.24
CA ALA A 127 17.70 0.53 -5.66
C ALA A 127 17.47 -0.94 -6.13
N SER A 128 17.89 -1.96 -5.36
CA SER A 128 17.74 -3.38 -5.74
C SER A 128 17.15 -4.30 -4.65
N GLY A 129 17.12 -3.89 -3.39
CA GLY A 129 16.60 -4.68 -2.26
C GLY A 129 15.14 -4.38 -1.90
N GLY A 130 14.47 -5.29 -1.19
CA GLY A 130 13.14 -5.02 -0.64
C GLY A 130 12.51 -6.17 0.13
N TYR A 131 11.40 -5.89 0.80
CA TYR A 131 10.59 -6.85 1.54
C TYR A 131 9.21 -6.98 0.90
N SER A 132 8.65 -8.19 0.94
CA SER A 132 7.35 -8.52 0.38
C SER A 132 6.32 -8.73 1.48
N TYR A 133 5.15 -8.12 1.34
CA TYR A 133 4.05 -8.18 2.30
C TYR A 133 2.83 -8.82 1.64
N LEU A 134 2.29 -9.86 2.27
CA LEU A 134 1.10 -10.57 1.83
C LEU A 134 -0.16 -9.74 2.11
N LEU A 135 -0.79 -9.21 1.07
CA LEU A 135 -2.01 -8.41 1.21
C LEU A 135 -3.26 -9.28 1.27
N ALA A 136 -3.32 -10.34 0.46
CA ALA A 136 -4.46 -11.26 0.37
C ALA A 136 -4.00 -12.66 -0.07
N ASP A 137 -4.72 -13.69 0.36
CA ASP A 137 -4.35 -15.12 0.19
C ASP A 137 -5.49 -16.01 -0.34
N ASN A 138 -6.59 -15.40 -0.79
CA ASN A 138 -7.68 -16.10 -1.47
C ASN A 138 -8.29 -15.24 -2.58
N GLU A 139 -8.90 -15.90 -3.56
CA GLU A 139 -9.39 -15.25 -4.79
C GLU A 139 -10.39 -14.11 -4.52
N ASN A 140 -11.28 -14.28 -3.53
CA ASN A 140 -12.28 -13.28 -3.18
C ASN A 140 -11.64 -12.03 -2.59
N GLN A 141 -10.72 -12.20 -1.63
CA GLN A 141 -9.96 -11.09 -1.06
C GLN A 141 -9.10 -10.40 -2.11
N ILE A 142 -8.47 -11.14 -3.02
CA ILE A 142 -7.64 -10.57 -4.09
C ILE A 142 -8.47 -9.68 -5.02
N LYS A 143 -9.62 -10.16 -5.50
CA LYS A 143 -10.52 -9.39 -6.35
C LYS A 143 -11.03 -8.13 -5.66
N GLN A 144 -11.45 -8.27 -4.40
CA GLN A 144 -11.92 -7.15 -3.59
C GLN A 144 -10.80 -6.12 -3.37
N LEU A 145 -9.61 -6.56 -2.96
CA LEU A 145 -8.46 -5.68 -2.75
C LEU A 145 -8.10 -4.89 -4.00
N VAL A 146 -8.00 -5.56 -5.17
CA VAL A 146 -7.65 -4.88 -6.42
C VAL A 146 -8.71 -3.87 -6.83
N THR A 147 -9.99 -4.16 -6.58
CA THR A 147 -11.10 -3.22 -6.81
C THR A 147 -10.99 -2.01 -5.88
N ASP A 148 -10.71 -2.22 -4.60
CA ASP A 148 -10.63 -1.15 -3.61
C ASP A 148 -9.34 -0.32 -3.73
N LEU A 149 -8.26 -0.92 -4.24
CA LEU A 149 -7.03 -0.20 -4.59
C LEU A 149 -7.27 0.88 -5.65
N GLN A 150 -8.29 0.75 -6.50
CA GLN A 150 -8.68 1.82 -7.45
C GLN A 150 -9.33 3.02 -6.75
N LYS A 151 -9.70 2.90 -5.46
CA LYS A 151 -10.47 3.88 -4.69
C LYS A 151 -9.76 4.30 -3.39
N LEU A 152 -8.42 4.29 -3.38
CA LEU A 152 -7.62 4.60 -2.18
C LEU A 152 -7.95 5.95 -1.53
N ASP A 153 -8.35 6.94 -2.32
CA ASP A 153 -8.63 8.29 -1.82
C ASP A 153 -9.85 8.37 -0.89
N THR A 154 -10.70 7.34 -0.88
CA THR A 154 -11.92 7.27 -0.05
C THR A 154 -11.74 6.47 1.24
N LEU A 155 -10.53 5.97 1.50
CA LEU A 155 -10.30 5.07 2.62
C LEU A 155 -10.27 5.79 3.96
N SER A 156 -10.80 5.09 4.97
CA SER A 156 -10.66 5.51 6.35
C SER A 156 -9.18 5.50 6.77
N SER A 157 -8.81 6.29 7.77
CA SER A 157 -7.47 6.28 8.38
C SER A 157 -7.43 5.48 9.69
N ARG A 158 -8.43 4.62 9.92
CA ARG A 158 -8.67 3.90 11.19
C ARG A 158 -7.44 3.15 11.70
N TYR A 159 -6.69 2.52 10.81
CA TYR A 159 -5.56 1.67 11.15
C TYR A 159 -4.20 2.39 11.04
N ARG A 160 -4.18 3.66 10.63
CA ARG A 160 -2.94 4.41 10.37
C ARG A 160 -1.96 4.37 11.52
N ARG A 161 -2.41 4.54 12.77
CA ARG A 161 -1.54 4.48 13.97
C ARG A 161 -0.94 3.09 14.19
N SER A 162 -1.74 2.03 14.01
CA SER A 162 -1.28 0.64 14.14
C SER A 162 -0.24 0.31 13.06
N ILE A 163 -0.45 0.80 11.83
CA ILE A 163 0.51 0.64 10.73
C ILE A 163 1.79 1.41 11.02
N GLU A 164 1.70 2.66 11.49
CA GLU A 164 2.88 3.45 11.87
C GLU A 164 3.76 2.73 12.89
N GLN A 165 3.15 2.02 13.85
CA GLN A 165 3.88 1.28 14.87
C GLN A 165 4.71 0.12 14.30
N LEU A 166 4.30 -0.49 13.18
CA LEU A 166 5.11 -1.52 12.50
C LEU A 166 6.47 -0.99 12.04
N PHE A 167 6.55 0.32 11.83
CA PHE A 167 7.68 1.01 11.23
C PHE A 167 8.43 1.91 12.24
N ARG A 168 8.07 1.85 13.52
CA ARG A 168 8.73 2.61 14.61
C ARG A 168 9.73 1.73 15.34
N ASP A 169 10.79 2.38 15.83
CA ASP A 169 11.94 1.76 16.50
C ASP A 169 11.60 1.19 17.89
#